data_AF-A0A0T6ACU9-F1
#
_entry.id   AF-A0A0T6ACU9-F1
#
_cell.length_a   1.000
_cell.length_b   1.000
_cell.length_c   1.000
_cell.angle_alpha   90.00
_cell.angle_beta   90.00
_cell.angle_gamma   90.00
#
_symmetry.space_group_name_H-M   'P 1'
#
loop_
_entity.id
_entity.type
_entity.pdbx_description
1 polymer ?
#
loop_
_entity_poly.entity_id
_entity_poly.type
_entity_poly.pdbx_seq_one_letter_code
_entity_poly.pdbx_strand_id
1 'polypeptide(L)'
;MRSFWRKLRGIERKDPGEGKGQYGVDYVGVSELMQFNRNLLEALKHETIGIEFYTRYLEEANDERGRQMYRKLLEEERRHLRMVEEEIEEHKRQGYWS
;
A
#
# COMPACT_ATOMS: atom_id res chain seq x y z
N MET A 1 40.96 17.65 8.52
CA MET A 1 41.19 16.89 7.26
C MET A 1 40.70 15.42 7.27
N ARG A 2 40.35 14.80 8.41
CA ARG A 2 39.85 13.39 8.46
C ARG A 2 38.36 13.20 8.17
N SER A 3 37.58 14.28 8.05
CA SER A 3 36.12 14.23 7.87
C SER A 3 35.70 13.97 6.41
N PHE A 4 36.42 14.56 5.45
CA PHE A 4 36.08 14.52 4.02
C PHE A 4 36.11 13.11 3.42
N TRP A 5 37.16 12.32 3.71
CA TRP A 5 37.31 10.95 3.23
C TRP A 5 36.32 9.94 3.84
N ARG A 6 35.64 10.32 4.94
CA ARG A 6 34.62 9.49 5.59
C ARG A 6 33.27 9.61 4.86
N LYS A 7 32.93 10.83 4.45
CA LYS A 7 31.74 11.16 3.65
C LYS A 7 31.78 10.52 2.25
N LEU A 8 32.96 10.48 1.63
CA LEU A 8 33.18 9.87 0.31
C LEU A 8 33.08 8.33 0.29
N ARG A 9 33.19 7.66 1.44
CA ARG A 9 33.07 6.18 1.55
C ARG A 9 31.68 5.69 1.96
N GLY A 10 30.67 6.55 1.96
CA GLY A 10 29.29 6.15 2.32
C GLY A 10 29.13 5.65 3.75
N ILE A 11 30.11 5.92 4.64
CA ILE A 11 30.04 5.61 6.07
C ILE A 11 29.56 6.86 6.81
N GLU A 12 28.40 7.39 6.41
CA GLU A 12 27.60 8.24 7.30
C GLU A 12 26.53 7.31 7.89
N ARG A 13 26.69 6.94 9.17
CA ARG A 13 25.54 6.42 9.91
C ARG A 13 24.56 7.59 9.96
N LYS A 14 23.36 7.40 9.38
CA LYS A 14 22.28 8.38 9.45
C LYS A 14 22.12 8.79 10.92
N ASP A 15 22.26 10.07 11.21
CA ASP A 15 22.21 10.55 12.59
C ASP A 15 20.84 10.18 13.18
N PRO A 16 20.75 9.59 14.38
CA PRO A 16 19.49 9.10 14.94
C PRO A 16 18.46 10.21 15.24
N GLY A 17 18.82 11.49 14.99
CA GLY A 17 17.95 12.67 15.06
C GLY A 17 17.54 13.25 13.70
N GLU A 18 18.01 12.70 12.57
CA GLU A 18 17.73 13.22 11.24
C GLU A 18 16.28 12.86 10.83
N GLY A 19 15.34 13.77 11.08
CA GLY A 19 13.89 13.60 10.86
C GLY A 19 13.03 13.76 12.13
N LYS A 20 13.64 13.79 13.32
CA LYS A 20 12.94 14.02 14.59
C LYS A 20 12.75 15.52 14.82
N GLY A 21 11.51 15.98 14.97
CA GLY A 21 11.23 17.39 15.25
C GLY A 21 11.62 17.79 16.68
N GLN A 22 11.29 19.02 17.10
CA GLN A 22 11.75 19.62 18.36
C GLN A 22 11.42 18.83 19.65
N TYR A 23 10.51 17.85 19.56
CA TYR A 23 10.11 16.96 20.67
C TYR A 23 10.70 15.55 20.56
N GLY A 24 11.63 15.29 19.64
CA GLY A 24 12.22 13.97 19.44
C GLY A 24 11.31 12.97 18.70
N VAL A 25 10.16 13.43 18.20
CA VAL A 25 9.19 12.62 17.45
C VAL A 25 9.55 12.62 15.96
N ASP A 26 9.57 11.44 15.35
CA ASP A 26 9.74 11.28 13.90
C ASP A 26 8.42 11.56 13.17
N TYR A 27 8.18 12.84 12.88
CA TYR A 27 6.95 13.29 12.21
C TYR A 27 6.87 12.81 10.75
N VAL A 28 8.01 12.61 10.10
CA VAL A 28 8.07 12.15 8.70
C VAL A 28 7.60 10.70 8.63
N GLY A 29 8.15 9.81 9.49
CA GLY A 29 7.72 8.42 9.55
C GLY A 29 6.24 8.26 9.89
N VAL A 30 5.72 9.06 10.84
CA VAL A 30 4.28 9.05 11.18
C VAL A 30 3.42 9.51 9.99
N SER A 31 3.82 10.57 9.29
CA SER A 31 3.10 11.08 8.10
C SER A 31 3.10 10.07 6.95
N GLU A 32 4.24 9.44 6.68
CA GLU A 32 4.38 8.39 5.66
C GLU A 32 3.51 7.18 6.00
N LEU A 33 3.49 6.75 7.26
CA LEU A 33 2.65 5.64 7.72
C LEU A 33 1.16 5.96 7.56
N MET A 34 0.71 7.16 7.96
CA MET A 34 -0.68 7.57 7.77
C MET A 34 -1.04 7.62 6.28
N GLN A 35 -0.13 8.07 5.41
CA GLN A 35 -0.36 8.06 3.97
C GLN A 35 -0.46 6.63 3.43
N PHE A 36 0.37 5.72 3.92
CA PHE A 36 0.31 4.31 3.54
C PHE A 36 -1.04 3.69 3.91
N ASN A 37 -1.52 3.90 5.15
CA ASN A 37 -2.84 3.41 5.57
C ASN A 37 -3.97 3.98 4.70
N ARG A 38 -3.90 5.27 4.34
CA ARG A 38 -4.86 5.87 3.39
C ARG A 38 -4.82 5.20 2.03
N ASN A 39 -3.64 4.88 1.53
CA ASN A 39 -3.49 4.19 0.24
C ASN A 39 -4.07 2.77 0.29
N LEU A 40 -3.93 2.05 1.41
CA LEU A 40 -4.58 0.75 1.59
C LEU A 40 -6.11 0.86 1.55
N LEU A 41 -6.68 1.89 2.15
CA LEU A 41 -8.13 2.13 2.10
C LEU A 41 -8.62 2.47 0.68
N GLU A 42 -7.86 3.27 -0.07
CA GLU A 42 -8.22 3.56 -1.46
C GLU A 42 -8.09 2.32 -2.35
N ALA A 43 -7.05 1.50 -2.14
CA ALA A 43 -6.90 0.21 -2.81
C ALA A 43 -8.10 -0.70 -2.51
N LEU A 44 -8.47 -0.89 -1.24
CA LEU A 44 -9.62 -1.70 -0.82
C LEU A 44 -10.91 -1.28 -1.56
N LYS A 45 -11.14 0.04 -1.65
CA LYS A 45 -12.27 0.61 -2.38
C LYS A 45 -12.17 0.32 -3.88
N HIS A 46 -11.01 0.48 -4.50
CA HIS A 46 -10.81 0.17 -5.91
C HIS A 46 -11.08 -1.30 -6.23
N GLU A 47 -10.53 -2.23 -5.45
CA GLU A 47 -10.76 -3.67 -5.66
C GLU A 47 -12.24 -4.03 -5.51
N THR A 48 -12.94 -3.43 -4.54
CA THR A 48 -14.38 -3.63 -4.35
C THR A 48 -15.18 -3.14 -5.56
N ILE A 49 -14.87 -1.93 -6.05
CA ILE A 49 -15.50 -1.36 -7.25
C ILE A 49 -15.18 -2.22 -8.48
N GLY A 50 -13.96 -2.72 -8.62
CA GLY A 50 -13.54 -3.61 -9.69
C GLY A 50 -14.36 -4.90 -9.72
N ILE A 51 -14.58 -5.53 -8.55
CA ILE A 51 -15.43 -6.72 -8.42
C ILE A 51 -16.86 -6.42 -8.85
N GLU A 52 -17.47 -5.32 -8.38
CA GLU A 52 -18.83 -4.93 -8.76
C GLU A 52 -18.93 -4.70 -10.28
N PHE A 53 -17.95 -3.98 -10.84
CA PHE A 53 -17.87 -3.65 -12.25
C PHE A 53 -17.79 -4.93 -13.11
N TYR A 54 -16.82 -5.81 -12.87
CA TYR A 54 -16.67 -7.02 -13.67
C TYR A 54 -17.79 -8.04 -13.44
N THR A 55 -18.43 -8.05 -12.26
CA THR A 55 -19.65 -8.84 -12.04
C THR A 55 -20.74 -8.40 -12.99
N ARG A 56 -21.01 -7.09 -13.06
CA ARG A 56 -22.02 -6.53 -13.94
C ARG A 56 -21.74 -6.82 -15.42
N TYR A 57 -20.50 -6.61 -15.87
CA TYR A 57 -20.16 -6.88 -17.27
C TYR A 57 -20.17 -8.37 -17.62
N LEU A 58 -19.88 -9.26 -16.67
CA LEU A 58 -20.03 -10.69 -16.86
C LEU A 58 -21.49 -11.07 -17.13
N GLU A 59 -22.43 -10.45 -16.41
CA GLU A 59 -23.87 -10.65 -16.58
C GLU A 59 -24.39 -10.07 -17.91
N GLU A 60 -23.88 -8.91 -18.32
CA GLU A 60 -24.27 -8.22 -19.57
C GLU A 60 -23.59 -8.80 -20.83
N ALA A 61 -22.53 -9.60 -20.68
CA ALA A 61 -21.78 -10.14 -21.81
C ALA A 61 -22.60 -11.16 -22.63
N ASN A 62 -22.63 -10.94 -23.95
CA ASN A 62 -23.41 -11.74 -24.90
C ASN A 62 -22.62 -12.90 -25.54
N ASP A 63 -21.30 -12.93 -25.36
CA ASP A 63 -20.43 -13.98 -25.90
C ASP A 63 -19.59 -14.64 -24.80
N GLU A 64 -19.29 -15.94 -24.99
CA GLU A 64 -18.60 -16.73 -23.98
C GLU A 64 -17.14 -16.29 -23.77
N ARG A 65 -16.50 -15.71 -24.80
CA ARG A 65 -15.11 -15.24 -24.70
C ARG A 65 -15.04 -14.00 -23.80
N GLY A 66 -15.98 -13.06 -23.94
CA GLY A 66 -16.13 -11.92 -23.05
C GLY A 66 -16.42 -12.36 -21.61
N ARG A 67 -17.32 -13.33 -21.42
CA ARG A 67 -17.59 -13.90 -20.08
C ARG A 67 -16.33 -14.52 -19.45
N GLN A 68 -15.55 -15.29 -20.21
CA GLN A 68 -14.30 -15.87 -19.71
C GLN A 68 -13.29 -14.80 -19.31
N MET A 69 -13.19 -13.69 -20.07
CA MET A 69 -12.34 -12.57 -19.72
C MET A 69 -12.78 -11.93 -18.39
N TYR A 70 -14.06 -11.61 -18.23
CA TYR A 70 -14.56 -11.00 -16.99
C TYR A 70 -14.44 -11.94 -15.78
N ARG A 71 -14.64 -13.25 -15.96
CA ARG A 71 -14.39 -14.22 -14.87
C ARG A 71 -12.94 -14.18 -14.38
N LYS A 72 -11.98 -14.10 -15.29
CA LYS A 72 -10.55 -14.00 -14.93
C LYS A 72 -10.25 -12.70 -14.18
N LEU A 73 -10.74 -11.57 -14.68
CA LEU A 73 -10.56 -10.28 -14.02
C LEU A 73 -11.16 -10.30 -12.61
N LEU A 74 -12.37 -10.84 -12.46
CA LEU A 74 -13.03 -10.99 -11.17
C LEU A 74 -12.27 -11.90 -10.18
N GLU A 75 -11.63 -12.96 -10.66
CA GLU A 75 -10.73 -13.79 -9.85
C GLU A 75 -9.48 -13.02 -9.40
N GLU A 76 -8.94 -12.14 -10.25
CA GLU A 76 -7.80 -11.28 -9.93
C GLU A 76 -8.14 -10.23 -8.88
N GLU A 77 -9.21 -9.44 -9.07
CA GLU A 77 -9.64 -8.41 -8.11
C GLU A 77 -9.98 -9.04 -6.75
N ARG A 78 -10.60 -10.23 -6.71
CA ARG A 78 -10.84 -10.96 -5.46
C ARG A 78 -9.55 -11.36 -4.75
N ARG A 79 -8.49 -11.69 -5.50
CA ARG A 79 -7.18 -11.99 -4.92
C ARG A 79 -6.52 -10.72 -4.39
N HIS A 80 -6.60 -9.64 -5.14
CA HIS A 80 -6.11 -8.32 -4.75
C HIS A 80 -6.79 -7.81 -3.47
N LEU A 81 -8.13 -7.90 -3.40
CA LEU A 81 -8.89 -7.54 -2.21
C LEU A 81 -8.38 -8.26 -0.95
N ARG A 82 -8.20 -9.59 -1.03
CA ARG A 82 -7.68 -10.37 0.11
C ARG A 82 -6.30 -9.93 0.55
N MET A 83 -5.39 -9.63 -0.40
CA MET A 83 -4.05 -9.13 -0.05
C MET A 83 -4.11 -7.77 0.65
N VAL A 84 -4.99 -6.87 0.19
CA VAL A 84 -5.18 -5.56 0.83
C VAL A 84 -5.77 -5.71 2.24
N GLU A 85 -6.76 -6.58 2.41
CA GLU A 85 -7.35 -6.89 3.73
C GLU A 85 -6.31 -7.47 4.70
N GLU A 86 -5.48 -8.42 4.23
CA GLU A 86 -4.40 -9.01 5.02
C GLU A 86 -3.38 -7.96 5.47
N GLU A 87 -2.98 -7.05 4.57
CA GLU A 87 -2.04 -5.96 4.89
C GLU A 87 -2.62 -4.97 5.90
N ILE A 88 -3.92 -4.62 5.76
CA ILE A 88 -4.63 -3.77 6.72
C ILE A 88 -4.65 -4.42 8.12
N GLU A 89 -4.98 -5.71 8.20
CA GLU A 89 -5.01 -6.42 9.48
C GLU A 89 -3.63 -6.55 10.11
N GLU A 90 -2.59 -6.70 9.30
CA GLU A 90 -1.22 -6.71 9.80
C GLU A 90 -0.80 -5.35 10.36
N HIS A 91 -1.11 -4.25 9.65
CA HIS A 91 -0.88 -2.89 10.14
C HIS A 91 -1.61 -2.61 11.46
N LYS A 92 -2.85 -3.11 11.61
CA LYS A 92 -3.59 -3.04 12.88
C LYS A 92 -2.88 -3.83 13.99
N ARG A 93 -2.44 -5.05 13.70
CA ARG A 93 -1.73 -5.91 14.66
C ARG A 93 -0.44 -5.28 15.16
N GLN A 94 0.28 -4.58 14.29
CA GLN A 94 1.55 -3.91 14.61
C GLN A 94 1.36 -2.56 15.34
N GLY A 95 0.10 -2.11 15.53
CA GLY A 95 -0.19 -0.82 16.17
C GLY A 95 0.07 0.37 15.26
N TYR A 96 0.19 0.15 13.95
CA TYR A 96 0.41 1.16 12.94
C TYR A 96 -0.88 1.75 12.38
N TRP A 97 -2.02 1.32 12.91
CA TRP A 97 -3.35 1.76 12.49
C TRP A 97 -3.91 2.80 13.46
N SER A 98 -4.18 4.01 12.95
CA SER A 98 -4.75 5.15 13.69
C SER A 98 -5.64 5.99 12.80
#